data_AF-M2XQ65-F1
#
_entry.id   AF-M2XQ65-F1
#
_cell.length_a   1.000
_cell.length_b   1.000
_cell.length_c   1.000
_cell.angle_alpha   90.00
_cell.angle_beta   90.00
_cell.angle_gamma   90.00
#
_symmetry.space_group_name_H-M   'P 1'
#
loop_
_entity.id
_entity.type
_entity.pdbx_description
1 polymer ?
#
loop_
_entity_poly.entity_id
_entity_poly.type
_entity_poly.pdbx_seq_one_letter_code
_entity_poly.pdbx_strand_id
1 'polypeptide(L)'
;MSSELEPETVYDMVLVDRENDVRVVTKQLFRLYTLRKLGPPFKPVIPFGPHLFGSGKTKFVQSYLELVNNMGESALIGLDHVCESEKANRRGFLEKLKRASVLYVDLRELEPTDPKERNLEWAVYYLLIKAAHSQVGAEIFSKKEAFEKVDMEPSNLVPLLRDILRIPSDQYLLIAFDEVGVLDESLDEFHFKRTHDDRVRPYNDFIGIISQLCEEPDLFFIVVGKSEGLNIYNYVASVSRVQLVFIPLSPLEKHSIVEHLEKSSSFLFPGSPKVSEILCHEDFSTSELAELLLELTGGVPRLLVRAISYLLLYKSSNNNFLLSKETFLIIMNSFLVTNYCVATFLPRLISLSEQRKRLLRMLTLLSLYRIRFDFDETVQ
;
A
#
# COMPACT_ATOMS: atom_id res chain seq x y z
N MET A 1 21.58 -14.01 21.46
CA MET A 1 21.22 -14.17 20.04
C MET A 1 19.93 -13.41 19.83
N SER A 2 20.03 -12.15 19.42
CA SER A 2 18.90 -11.26 19.15
C SER A 2 18.85 -11.05 17.64
N SER A 3 18.14 -11.95 16.96
CA SER A 3 17.63 -11.69 15.62
C SER A 3 16.19 -11.20 15.79
N GLU A 4 15.95 -9.96 15.42
CA GLU A 4 14.61 -9.44 15.13
C GLU A 4 14.05 -10.24 13.95
N LEU A 5 13.50 -11.41 14.25
CA LEU A 5 12.71 -12.19 13.32
C LEU A 5 11.38 -11.45 13.14
N GLU A 6 11.15 -10.88 11.96
CA GLU A 6 9.79 -10.67 11.50
C GLU A 6 9.05 -12.01 11.68
N PRO A 7 7.91 -12.08 12.38
CA PRO A 7 7.26 -13.36 12.56
C PRO A 7 6.76 -13.83 11.20
N GLU A 8 7.42 -14.88 10.73
CA GLU A 8 7.20 -15.54 9.46
C GLU A 8 5.72 -15.81 9.27
N THR A 9 5.14 -15.22 8.22
CA THR A 9 3.82 -15.61 7.76
C THR A 9 3.94 -17.02 7.23
N VAL A 10 3.22 -17.96 7.84
CA VAL A 10 3.32 -19.40 7.55
C VAL A 10 2.55 -19.83 6.29
N TYR A 11 2.08 -18.84 5.53
CA TYR A 11 1.31 -18.94 4.30
C TYR A 11 1.38 -17.59 3.56
N ASP A 12 1.19 -17.61 2.24
CA ASP A 12 1.21 -16.40 1.41
C ASP A 12 -0.17 -15.77 1.25
N MET A 13 -0.21 -14.43 1.26
CA MET A 13 -1.49 -13.75 1.34
C MET A 13 -2.41 -13.87 0.09
N VAL A 14 -2.08 -14.38 -1.09
CA VAL A 14 -3.00 -14.39 -2.29
C VAL A 14 -3.73 -13.06 -2.65
N LEU A 15 -3.99 -12.88 -3.94
CA LEU A 15 -4.79 -11.76 -4.41
C LEU A 15 -6.25 -11.98 -4.01
N VAL A 16 -6.85 -11.00 -3.33
CA VAL A 16 -8.27 -11.01 -2.97
C VAL A 16 -8.96 -9.84 -3.65
N ASP A 17 -10.27 -9.94 -3.83
CA ASP A 17 -11.05 -8.85 -4.40
C ASP A 17 -10.91 -7.56 -3.57
N ARG A 18 -10.66 -6.47 -4.28
CA ARG A 18 -10.43 -5.11 -3.78
C ARG A 18 -11.17 -4.09 -4.62
N GLU A 19 -12.30 -4.48 -5.21
CA GLU A 19 -13.07 -3.69 -6.18
C GLU A 19 -13.21 -2.20 -5.79
N ASN A 20 -13.63 -1.90 -4.57
CA ASN A 20 -13.79 -0.51 -4.13
C ASN A 20 -12.47 0.26 -4.14
N ASP A 21 -11.39 -0.35 -3.66
CA ASP A 21 -10.07 0.27 -3.59
C ASP A 21 -9.50 0.51 -5.00
N VAL A 22 -9.64 -0.48 -5.90
CA VAL A 22 -9.24 -0.38 -7.31
C VAL A 22 -10.02 0.72 -8.02
N ARG A 23 -11.35 0.79 -7.81
CA ARG A 23 -12.22 1.83 -8.34
C ARG A 23 -11.79 3.22 -7.89
N VAL A 24 -11.50 3.41 -6.60
CA VAL A 24 -11.09 4.71 -6.06
C VAL A 24 -9.74 5.15 -6.66
N VAL A 25 -8.74 4.27 -6.72
CA VAL A 25 -7.44 4.57 -7.33
C VAL A 25 -7.60 4.91 -8.81
N THR A 26 -8.31 4.07 -9.56
CA THR A 26 -8.56 4.26 -11.01
C THR A 26 -9.24 5.60 -11.29
N LYS A 27 -10.21 5.99 -10.45
CA LYS A 27 -10.89 7.29 -10.56
C LYS A 27 -9.93 8.48 -10.35
N GLN A 28 -8.97 8.37 -9.42
CA GLN A 28 -7.98 9.43 -9.22
C GLN A 28 -6.99 9.51 -10.39
N LEU A 29 -6.56 8.38 -10.94
CA LEU A 29 -5.72 8.35 -12.15
C LEU A 29 -6.46 8.98 -13.35
N PHE A 30 -7.74 8.64 -13.54
CA PHE A 30 -8.56 9.25 -14.59
C PHE A 30 -8.75 10.76 -14.40
N ARG A 31 -8.85 11.22 -13.14
CA ARG A 31 -8.89 12.66 -12.84
C ARG A 31 -7.60 13.36 -13.27
N LEU A 32 -6.43 12.79 -12.96
CA LEU A 32 -5.14 13.33 -13.42
C LEU A 32 -5.07 13.36 -14.95
N TYR A 33 -5.47 12.29 -15.62
CA TYR A 33 -5.54 12.22 -17.07
C TYR A 33 -6.41 13.34 -17.67
N THR A 34 -7.59 13.58 -17.08
CA THR A 34 -8.51 14.63 -17.53
C THR A 34 -7.92 16.03 -17.31
N LEU A 35 -7.27 16.26 -16.18
CA LEU A 35 -6.59 17.53 -15.88
C LEU A 35 -5.46 17.83 -16.87
N ARG A 36 -4.67 16.81 -17.25
CA ARG A 36 -3.61 16.96 -18.27
C ARG A 36 -4.17 17.42 -19.62
N LYS A 37 -5.33 16.90 -20.02
CA LYS A 37 -6.00 17.30 -21.28
C LYS A 37 -6.44 18.77 -21.30
N LEU A 38 -6.68 19.38 -20.14
CA LEU A 38 -7.08 20.79 -20.05
C LEU A 38 -5.88 21.75 -20.21
N GLY A 39 -4.66 21.24 -20.21
CA GLY A 39 -3.44 22.02 -20.33
C GLY A 39 -2.98 22.68 -19.03
N PRO A 40 -1.74 23.18 -18.97
CA PRO A 40 -1.20 23.85 -17.81
C PRO A 40 -1.89 25.21 -17.56
N PRO A 41 -1.95 25.69 -16.29
CA PRO A 41 -1.45 25.02 -15.09
C PRO A 41 -2.47 24.01 -14.53
N PHE A 42 -2.03 22.77 -14.28
CA PHE A 42 -2.80 21.80 -13.50
C PHE A 42 -2.00 21.35 -12.28
N LYS A 43 -2.69 20.94 -11.20
CA LYS A 43 -2.07 20.35 -10.03
C LYS A 43 -2.09 18.83 -10.18
N PRO A 44 -0.95 18.14 -10.22
CA PRO A 44 -0.93 16.68 -10.31
C PRO A 44 -1.72 16.04 -9.16
N VAL A 45 -2.55 15.05 -9.46
CA VAL A 45 -3.34 14.30 -8.48
C VAL A 45 -2.65 12.97 -8.26
N ILE A 46 -2.06 12.75 -7.09
CA ILE A 46 -1.32 11.53 -6.78
C ILE A 46 -2.10 10.73 -5.73
N PRO A 47 -2.57 9.52 -6.08
CA PRO A 47 -3.03 8.50 -5.13
C PRO A 47 -1.98 8.24 -4.05
N PHE A 48 -2.31 8.54 -2.80
CA PHE A 48 -1.46 8.26 -1.65
C PHE A 48 -2.15 7.32 -0.67
N GLY A 49 -1.57 6.14 -0.42
CA GLY A 49 -2.08 5.18 0.54
C GLY A 49 -1.30 5.23 1.86
N PRO A 50 -1.83 5.81 2.96
CA PRO A 50 -1.13 5.80 4.25
C PRO A 50 -1.02 4.35 4.79
N HIS A 51 0.17 3.90 5.16
CA HIS A 51 0.45 2.60 5.80
C HIS A 51 -0.03 2.59 7.25
N LEU A 52 -1.33 2.68 7.45
CA LEU A 52 -1.90 2.46 8.77
C LEU A 52 -1.83 0.96 9.16
N PHE A 53 -1.78 0.01 8.21
CA PHE A 53 -1.95 -1.41 8.56
C PHE A 53 -1.11 -2.48 7.81
N GLY A 54 0.01 -2.14 7.15
CA GLY A 54 1.01 -3.12 6.63
C GLY A 54 0.57 -4.06 5.50
N SER A 55 1.53 -4.88 5.00
CA SER A 55 1.59 -5.91 3.91
C SER A 55 0.53 -5.93 2.79
N GLY A 56 -0.75 -5.69 3.06
CA GLY A 56 -1.81 -5.64 2.07
C GLY A 56 -1.69 -4.47 1.07
N LYS A 57 -1.03 -3.36 1.44
CA LYS A 57 -0.85 -2.21 0.52
C LYS A 57 0.18 -2.48 -0.58
N THR A 58 1.33 -3.03 -0.20
CA THR A 58 2.39 -3.44 -1.12
C THR A 58 1.86 -4.43 -2.15
N LYS A 59 1.20 -5.50 -1.66
CA LYS A 59 0.61 -6.53 -2.52
C LYS A 59 -0.52 -5.97 -3.41
N PHE A 60 -1.35 -5.07 -2.88
CA PHE A 60 -2.37 -4.36 -3.68
C PHE A 60 -1.74 -3.58 -4.84
N VAL A 61 -0.69 -2.79 -4.58
CA VAL A 61 -0.06 -1.97 -5.62
C VAL A 61 0.68 -2.82 -6.64
N GLN A 62 1.39 -3.86 -6.21
CA GLN A 62 2.05 -4.83 -7.10
C GLN A 62 1.04 -5.53 -8.03
N SER A 63 -0.17 -5.77 -7.54
CA SER A 63 -1.21 -6.49 -8.26
C SER A 63 -2.29 -5.57 -8.85
N TYR A 64 -2.08 -4.24 -8.82
CA TYR A 64 -3.12 -3.27 -9.19
C TYR A 64 -3.62 -3.47 -10.62
N LEU A 65 -2.72 -3.70 -11.58
CA LEU A 65 -3.12 -3.92 -12.98
C LEU A 65 -3.84 -5.26 -13.19
N GLU A 66 -3.45 -6.30 -12.45
CA GLU A 66 -4.17 -7.59 -12.48
C GLU A 66 -5.61 -7.41 -11.99
N LEU A 67 -5.80 -6.67 -10.89
CA LEU A 67 -7.11 -6.33 -10.36
C LEU A 67 -7.94 -5.49 -11.36
N VAL A 68 -7.34 -4.48 -12.00
CA VAL A 68 -7.99 -3.68 -13.04
C VAL A 68 -8.44 -4.54 -14.22
N ASN A 69 -7.65 -5.57 -14.59
CA ASN A 69 -7.98 -6.47 -15.69
C ASN A 69 -9.14 -7.43 -15.35
N ASN A 70 -9.28 -7.81 -14.08
CA ASN A 70 -10.35 -8.70 -13.62
C ASN A 70 -11.70 -8.00 -13.42
N MET A 71 -11.75 -6.68 -13.45
CA MET A 71 -12.96 -5.90 -13.20
C MET A 71 -13.66 -5.41 -14.47
N GLY A 72 -15.00 -5.35 -14.40
CA GLY A 72 -15.82 -4.77 -15.45
C GLY A 72 -15.64 -3.25 -15.59
N GLU A 73 -15.77 -2.73 -16.81
CA GLU A 73 -15.54 -1.29 -17.08
C GLU A 73 -16.47 -0.36 -16.28
N SER A 74 -17.76 -0.70 -16.19
CA SER A 74 -18.74 0.08 -15.43
C SER A 74 -18.37 0.18 -13.95
N ALA A 75 -17.81 -0.87 -13.36
CA ALA A 75 -17.38 -0.88 -11.96
C ALA A 75 -16.18 0.05 -11.70
N LEU A 76 -15.24 0.14 -12.65
CA LEU A 76 -14.00 0.90 -12.47
C LEU A 76 -14.16 2.41 -12.68
N ILE A 77 -14.93 2.79 -13.69
CA ILE A 77 -14.99 4.17 -14.18
C ILE A 77 -16.42 4.70 -14.27
N GLY A 78 -17.45 3.99 -13.77
CA GLY A 78 -18.82 4.49 -13.63
C GLY A 78 -19.40 5.06 -14.91
N LEU A 79 -19.75 4.18 -15.86
CA LEU A 79 -20.22 4.56 -17.20
C LEU A 79 -21.71 4.93 -17.27
N ASP A 80 -22.49 4.57 -16.25
CA ASP A 80 -23.95 4.49 -16.34
C ASP A 80 -24.66 5.86 -16.36
N HIS A 81 -23.95 6.93 -15.98
CA HIS A 81 -24.53 8.27 -15.81
C HIS A 81 -23.79 9.39 -16.58
N VAL A 82 -23.04 9.03 -17.63
CA VAL A 82 -22.26 9.99 -18.42
C VAL A 82 -22.62 9.95 -19.91
N CYS A 83 -22.39 11.04 -20.62
CA CYS A 83 -22.67 11.13 -22.06
C CYS A 83 -21.69 10.29 -22.90
N GLU A 84 -22.05 9.98 -24.15
CA GLU A 84 -21.26 9.07 -25.00
C GLU A 84 -19.83 9.55 -25.26
N SER A 85 -19.60 10.87 -25.37
CA SER A 85 -18.25 11.41 -25.52
C SER A 85 -17.39 11.18 -24.27
N GLU A 86 -17.99 11.30 -23.09
CA GLU A 86 -17.31 11.02 -21.82
C GLU A 86 -17.11 9.51 -21.61
N LYS A 87 -18.06 8.66 -22.02
CA LYS A 87 -17.87 7.20 -22.05
C LYS A 87 -16.68 6.82 -22.94
N ALA A 88 -16.60 7.36 -24.15
CA ALA A 88 -15.48 7.10 -25.06
C ALA A 88 -14.14 7.53 -24.45
N ASN A 89 -14.10 8.70 -23.80
CA ASN A 89 -12.90 9.19 -23.12
C ASN A 89 -12.48 8.26 -21.96
N ARG A 90 -13.43 7.81 -21.14
CA ARG A 90 -13.17 6.89 -20.03
C ARG A 90 -12.72 5.51 -20.51
N ARG A 91 -13.35 4.97 -21.56
CA ARG A 91 -12.94 3.71 -22.21
C ARG A 91 -11.53 3.78 -22.78
N GLY A 92 -11.21 4.83 -23.54
CA GLY A 92 -9.87 5.01 -24.11
C GLY A 92 -8.78 5.09 -23.04
N PHE A 93 -9.05 5.77 -21.92
CA PHE A 93 -8.16 5.75 -20.76
C PHE A 93 -8.02 4.33 -20.18
N LEU A 94 -9.13 3.63 -19.95
CA LEU A 94 -9.11 2.30 -19.33
C LEU A 94 -8.41 1.25 -20.21
N GLU A 95 -8.63 1.25 -21.53
CA GLU A 95 -7.94 0.36 -22.47
C GLU A 95 -6.43 0.57 -22.49
N LYS A 96 -5.97 1.83 -22.35
CA LYS A 96 -4.55 2.14 -22.24
C LYS A 96 -4.00 1.79 -20.85
N LEU A 97 -4.80 1.93 -19.79
CA LEU A 97 -4.46 1.52 -18.43
C LEU A 97 -4.33 0.00 -18.28
N LYS A 98 -5.22 -0.78 -18.87
CA LYS A 98 -5.17 -2.26 -18.85
C LYS A 98 -3.91 -2.83 -19.50
N ARG A 99 -3.36 -2.08 -20.47
CA ARG A 99 -2.10 -2.39 -21.15
C ARG A 99 -0.90 -1.75 -20.48
N ALA A 100 -1.05 -1.02 -19.37
CA ALA A 100 0.06 -0.31 -18.75
C ALA A 100 1.12 -1.26 -18.18
N SER A 101 2.30 -0.71 -17.88
CA SER A 101 3.30 -1.39 -17.06
C SER A 101 3.41 -0.73 -15.70
N VAL A 102 3.70 -1.53 -14.66
CA VAL A 102 4.02 -1.02 -13.32
C VAL A 102 5.51 -1.18 -13.06
N LEU A 103 6.15 -0.12 -12.58
CA LEU A 103 7.48 -0.14 -11.97
C LEU A 103 7.32 0.01 -10.45
N TYR A 104 7.69 -1.02 -9.70
CA TYR A 104 7.65 -1.01 -8.25
C TYR A 104 8.99 -0.54 -7.66
N VAL A 105 8.93 0.39 -6.71
CA VAL A 105 10.09 1.08 -6.16
C VAL A 105 10.02 1.11 -4.64
N ASP A 106 10.94 0.42 -3.99
CA ASP A 106 11.03 0.38 -2.52
C ASP A 106 11.97 1.46 -2.01
N LEU A 107 11.43 2.48 -1.32
CA LEU A 107 12.24 3.59 -0.81
C LEU A 107 13.12 3.20 0.38
N ARG A 108 13.01 1.98 0.93
CA ARG A 108 13.98 1.46 1.92
C ARG A 108 15.35 1.21 1.30
N GLU A 109 15.43 1.04 -0.01
CA GLU A 109 16.69 0.89 -0.73
C GLU A 109 17.31 2.24 -1.16
N LEU A 110 16.73 3.35 -0.71
CA LEU A 110 17.22 4.67 -1.03
C LEU A 110 18.58 4.88 -0.34
N GLU A 111 19.60 5.18 -1.14
CA GLU A 111 20.95 5.45 -0.65
C GLU A 111 21.40 6.85 -1.07
N PRO A 112 22.17 7.55 -0.23
CA PRO A 112 22.86 8.76 -0.63
C PRO A 112 23.71 8.57 -1.90
N THR A 113 23.74 9.60 -2.73
CA THR A 113 24.50 9.70 -3.97
C THR A 113 25.29 11.01 -4.03
N ASP A 114 26.50 10.94 -4.59
CA ASP A 114 27.33 12.12 -4.85
C ASP A 114 26.99 12.71 -6.24
N PRO A 115 26.94 14.05 -6.40
CA PRO A 115 27.28 15.09 -5.43
C PRO A 115 26.11 15.45 -4.47
N LYS A 116 26.47 15.81 -3.23
CA LYS A 116 25.52 16.05 -2.12
C LYS A 116 24.47 17.14 -2.36
N GLU A 117 24.68 18.05 -3.31
CA GLU A 117 23.82 19.22 -3.58
C GLU A 117 22.45 18.89 -4.19
N ARG A 118 22.31 17.71 -4.81
CA ARG A 118 21.05 17.16 -5.38
C ARG A 118 20.81 15.71 -4.96
N ASN A 119 21.31 15.35 -3.79
CA ASN A 119 21.42 13.97 -3.33
C ASN A 119 20.09 13.18 -3.42
N LEU A 120 18.96 13.77 -3.01
CA LEU A 120 17.67 13.06 -3.03
C LEU A 120 17.17 12.80 -4.46
N GLU A 121 17.24 13.78 -5.35
CA GLU A 121 16.79 13.63 -6.74
C GLU A 121 17.57 12.51 -7.45
N TRP A 122 18.90 12.54 -7.33
CA TRP A 122 19.76 11.51 -7.91
C TRP A 122 19.55 10.15 -7.28
N ALA A 123 19.37 10.08 -5.96
CA ALA A 123 19.07 8.84 -5.28
C ALA A 123 17.74 8.25 -5.76
N VAL A 124 16.69 9.07 -5.93
CA VAL A 124 15.41 8.62 -6.45
C VAL A 124 15.53 8.16 -7.91
N TYR A 125 16.26 8.91 -8.76
CA TYR A 125 16.44 8.55 -10.17
C TYR A 125 17.23 7.25 -10.33
N TYR A 126 18.33 7.12 -9.58
CA TYR A 126 19.11 5.90 -9.56
C TYR A 126 18.28 4.72 -9.04
N LEU A 127 17.49 4.92 -7.99
CA LEU A 127 16.61 3.88 -7.46
C LEU A 127 15.56 3.43 -8.48
N LEU A 128 14.99 4.37 -9.26
CA LEU A 128 14.08 4.04 -10.36
C LEU A 128 14.76 3.20 -11.44
N ILE A 129 15.97 3.57 -11.86
CA ILE A 129 16.76 2.83 -12.85
C ILE A 129 17.10 1.44 -12.31
N LYS A 130 17.60 1.37 -11.07
CA LYS A 130 17.92 0.12 -10.37
C LYS A 130 16.71 -0.81 -10.32
N ALA A 131 15.55 -0.30 -9.89
CA ALA A 131 14.30 -1.05 -9.84
C ALA A 131 13.89 -1.58 -11.23
N ALA A 132 14.03 -0.76 -12.28
CA ALA A 132 13.71 -1.15 -13.63
C ALA A 132 14.61 -2.30 -14.14
N HIS A 133 15.92 -2.21 -13.92
CA HIS A 133 16.87 -3.28 -14.25
C HIS A 133 16.59 -4.57 -13.49
N SER A 134 16.38 -4.47 -12.17
CA SER A 134 16.03 -5.61 -11.32
C SER A 134 14.76 -6.30 -11.80
N GLN A 135 13.73 -5.53 -12.20
CA GLN A 135 12.45 -6.06 -12.64
C GLN A 135 12.54 -6.85 -13.95
N VAL A 136 13.47 -6.51 -14.83
CA VAL A 136 13.71 -7.26 -16.09
C VAL A 136 14.84 -8.28 -15.99
N GLY A 137 15.46 -8.43 -14.82
CA GLY A 137 16.59 -9.33 -14.60
C GLY A 137 17.86 -8.92 -15.36
N ALA A 138 18.06 -7.63 -15.60
CA ALA A 138 19.23 -7.10 -16.30
C ALA A 138 20.32 -6.67 -15.31
N GLU A 139 21.56 -6.59 -15.81
CA GLU A 139 22.68 -6.02 -15.06
C GLU A 139 22.40 -4.57 -14.72
N ILE A 140 22.51 -4.22 -13.43
CA ILE A 140 22.20 -2.90 -12.91
C ILE A 140 23.38 -1.97 -13.23
N PHE A 141 23.11 -0.81 -13.83
CA PHE A 141 24.14 0.20 -14.04
C PHE A 141 24.79 0.64 -12.74
N SER A 142 26.08 0.96 -12.82
CA SER A 142 26.73 1.72 -11.78
C SER A 142 26.06 3.11 -11.64
N LYS A 143 26.14 3.71 -10.44
CA LYS A 143 25.63 5.08 -10.20
C LYS A 143 26.14 6.08 -11.24
N LYS A 144 27.42 5.97 -11.62
CA LYS A 144 28.06 6.84 -12.61
C LYS A 144 27.44 6.70 -14.01
N GLU A 145 27.28 5.47 -14.49
CA GLU A 145 26.68 5.21 -15.81
C GLU A 145 25.22 5.67 -15.88
N ALA A 146 24.46 5.46 -14.80
CA ALA A 146 23.10 5.94 -14.69
C ALA A 146 23.02 7.47 -14.82
N PHE A 147 23.93 8.19 -14.16
CA PHE A 147 23.98 9.66 -14.22
C PHE A 147 24.40 10.18 -15.60
N GLU A 148 25.39 9.55 -16.23
CA GLU A 148 25.81 9.90 -17.59
C GLU A 148 24.68 9.68 -18.61
N LYS A 149 23.83 8.66 -18.42
CA LYS A 149 22.71 8.39 -19.32
C LYS A 149 21.52 9.32 -19.17
N VAL A 150 21.25 9.80 -17.95
CA VAL A 150 20.15 10.75 -17.71
C VAL A 150 20.60 12.19 -18.00
N ASP A 151 21.90 12.43 -18.10
CA ASP A 151 22.53 13.74 -18.34
C ASP A 151 21.99 14.85 -17.42
N MET A 152 21.72 14.45 -16.18
CA MET A 152 21.17 15.33 -15.16
C MET A 152 19.79 15.96 -15.46
N GLU A 153 19.00 15.42 -16.41
CA GLU A 153 17.70 15.98 -16.81
C GLU A 153 16.52 15.00 -16.61
N PRO A 154 15.40 15.44 -15.99
CA PRO A 154 14.19 14.64 -15.82
C PRO A 154 13.61 14.09 -17.14
N SER A 155 13.73 14.86 -18.23
CA SER A 155 13.28 14.55 -19.59
C SER A 155 13.92 13.28 -20.16
N ASN A 156 15.13 12.93 -19.71
CA ASN A 156 15.86 11.75 -20.19
C ASN A 156 15.56 10.48 -19.36
N LEU A 157 15.08 10.66 -18.12
CA LEU A 157 14.82 9.54 -17.21
C LEU A 157 13.71 8.64 -17.74
N VAL A 158 12.57 9.20 -18.12
CA VAL A 158 11.39 8.41 -18.54
C VAL A 158 11.65 7.62 -19.82
N PRO A 159 12.27 8.19 -20.88
CA PRO A 159 12.73 7.41 -22.02
C PRO A 159 13.67 6.26 -21.64
N LEU A 160 14.63 6.48 -20.75
CA LEU A 160 15.55 5.45 -20.29
C LEU A 160 14.81 4.32 -19.55
N LEU A 161 13.90 4.65 -18.64
CA LEU A 161 13.08 3.66 -17.93
C LEU A 161 12.24 2.83 -18.90
N ARG A 162 11.65 3.48 -19.92
CA ARG A 162 10.87 2.79 -20.96
C ARG A 162 11.73 1.83 -21.78
N ASP A 163 12.94 2.24 -22.14
CA ASP A 163 13.89 1.39 -22.87
C ASP A 163 14.27 0.15 -22.06
N ILE A 164 14.68 0.34 -20.78
CA ILE A 164 15.03 -0.77 -19.87
C ILE A 164 13.86 -1.73 -19.70
N LEU A 165 12.65 -1.20 -19.44
CA LEU A 165 11.45 -1.99 -19.23
C LEU A 165 10.83 -2.53 -20.54
N ARG A 166 11.38 -2.16 -21.70
CA ARG A 166 10.88 -2.50 -23.05
C ARG A 166 9.41 -2.10 -23.26
N ILE A 167 9.05 -0.91 -22.80
CA ILE A 167 7.68 -0.38 -22.86
C ILE A 167 7.54 0.55 -24.08
N PRO A 168 6.53 0.34 -24.94
CA PRO A 168 6.20 1.26 -26.01
C PRO A 168 5.95 2.70 -25.53
N SER A 169 6.28 3.70 -26.34
CA SER A 169 6.08 5.11 -25.99
C SER A 169 4.61 5.50 -25.81
N ASP A 170 3.70 4.80 -26.49
CA ASP A 170 2.26 5.02 -26.45
C ASP A 170 1.55 4.27 -25.32
N GLN A 171 2.27 3.62 -24.41
CA GLN A 171 1.74 2.88 -23.26
C GLN A 171 1.91 3.66 -21.95
N TYR A 172 0.96 3.53 -21.02
CA TYR A 172 1.11 4.12 -19.68
C TYR A 172 2.18 3.39 -18.87
N LEU A 173 2.97 4.15 -18.12
CA LEU A 173 3.88 3.65 -17.09
C LEU A 173 3.38 4.12 -15.72
N LEU A 174 3.09 3.17 -14.82
CA LEU A 174 2.74 3.45 -13.43
C LEU A 174 3.97 3.23 -12.55
N ILE A 175 4.41 4.26 -11.85
CA ILE A 175 5.47 4.16 -10.84
C ILE A 175 4.82 4.04 -9.46
N ALA A 176 5.11 2.94 -8.79
CA ALA A 176 4.64 2.63 -7.46
C ALA A 176 5.77 2.81 -6.44
N PHE A 177 5.75 3.92 -5.69
CA PHE A 177 6.67 4.12 -4.58
C PHE A 177 6.10 3.52 -3.30
N ASP A 178 6.84 2.62 -2.65
CA ASP A 178 6.49 2.07 -1.33
C ASP A 178 7.44 2.60 -0.24
N GLU A 179 6.99 2.49 1.01
CA GLU A 179 7.75 2.85 2.22
C GLU A 179 8.29 4.28 2.23
N VAL A 180 7.51 5.24 1.72
CA VAL A 180 7.86 6.68 1.73
C VAL A 180 8.13 7.24 3.13
N GLY A 181 7.66 6.54 4.18
CA GLY A 181 7.95 6.88 5.57
C GLY A 181 9.43 6.85 5.94
N VAL A 182 10.28 6.18 5.15
CA VAL A 182 11.75 6.22 5.33
C VAL A 182 12.28 7.65 5.29
N LEU A 183 11.59 8.56 4.59
CA LEU A 183 11.95 9.97 4.56
C LEU A 183 11.82 10.68 5.92
N ASP A 184 11.03 10.15 6.86
CA ASP A 184 10.98 10.63 8.26
C ASP A 184 12.28 10.30 9.01
N GLU A 185 12.95 9.20 8.64
CA GLU A 185 14.10 8.62 9.34
C GLU A 185 15.44 9.01 8.68
N SER A 186 15.42 9.35 7.39
CA SER A 186 16.62 9.65 6.59
C SER A 186 17.07 11.12 6.63
N LEU A 187 16.59 11.90 7.61
CA LEU A 187 16.81 13.36 7.70
C LEU A 187 18.29 13.77 7.77
N ASP A 188 19.13 12.94 8.40
CA ASP A 188 20.55 13.21 8.61
C ASP A 188 21.44 12.71 7.46
N GLU A 189 20.95 11.75 6.66
CA GLU A 189 21.73 11.11 5.58
C GLU A 189 21.69 11.89 4.27
N PHE A 190 20.55 12.54 4.00
CA PHE A 190 20.37 13.43 2.87
C PHE A 190 20.55 14.88 3.35
N HIS A 191 21.49 15.62 2.74
CA HIS A 191 21.76 17.03 3.05
C HIS A 191 20.62 17.93 2.55
N PHE A 192 19.42 17.75 3.09
CA PHE A 192 18.25 18.52 2.71
C PHE A 192 18.50 20.01 2.92
N LYS A 193 18.05 20.83 1.96
CA LYS A 193 18.15 22.29 2.11
C LYS A 193 17.32 22.74 3.31
N ARG A 194 17.99 23.28 4.32
CA ARG A 194 17.34 23.94 5.45
C ARG A 194 16.69 25.23 4.96
N THR A 195 15.42 25.40 5.28
CA THR A 195 14.73 26.69 5.06
C THR A 195 15.26 27.77 6.01
N HIS A 196 14.87 29.03 5.82
CA HIS A 196 15.24 30.14 6.72
C HIS A 196 14.89 29.91 8.20
N ASP A 197 13.99 28.96 8.50
CA ASP A 197 13.58 28.56 9.85
C ASP A 197 14.23 27.23 10.31
N ASP A 198 15.35 26.80 9.70
CA ASP A 198 16.05 25.53 9.97
C ASP A 198 15.22 24.26 9.75
N ARG A 199 14.03 24.36 9.15
CA ARG A 199 13.18 23.19 8.88
C ARG A 199 13.64 22.47 7.61
N VAL A 200 14.03 21.22 7.79
CA VAL A 200 14.27 20.22 6.74
C VAL A 200 12.93 19.66 6.26
N ARG A 201 12.70 19.54 4.95
CA ARG A 201 11.42 19.07 4.38
C ARG A 201 11.63 18.01 3.29
N PRO A 202 11.94 16.77 3.67
CA PRO A 202 12.25 15.70 2.71
C PRO A 202 11.06 15.39 1.78
N TYR A 203 9.84 15.51 2.31
CA TYR A 203 8.62 15.34 1.53
C TYR A 203 8.40 16.46 0.50
N ASN A 204 8.83 17.69 0.75
CA ASN A 204 8.70 18.76 -0.26
C ASN A 204 9.55 18.42 -1.48
N ASP A 205 10.79 18.03 -1.23
CA ASP A 205 11.76 17.73 -2.29
C ASP A 205 11.31 16.48 -3.05
N PHE A 206 10.90 15.41 -2.35
CA PHE A 206 10.35 14.20 -2.95
C PHE A 206 9.10 14.47 -3.81
N ILE A 207 8.13 15.22 -3.28
CA ILE A 207 6.92 15.59 -4.03
C ILE A 207 7.25 16.54 -5.19
N GLY A 208 8.26 17.40 -5.04
CA GLY A 208 8.78 18.25 -6.11
C GLY A 208 9.31 17.42 -7.29
N ILE A 209 10.09 16.38 -7.00
CA ILE A 209 10.59 15.42 -7.99
C ILE A 209 9.43 14.74 -8.72
N ILE A 210 8.43 14.23 -7.98
CA ILE A 210 7.26 13.60 -8.62
C ILE A 210 6.47 14.61 -9.46
N SER A 211 6.35 15.85 -9.01
CA SER A 211 5.65 16.92 -9.74
C SER A 211 6.28 17.18 -11.11
N GLN A 212 7.61 17.25 -11.18
CA GLN A 212 8.35 17.41 -12.43
C GLN A 212 8.12 16.21 -13.37
N LEU A 213 8.23 15.00 -12.84
CA LEU A 213 7.98 13.79 -13.63
C LEU A 213 6.50 13.67 -14.08
N CYS A 214 5.55 14.26 -13.35
CA CYS A 214 4.13 14.28 -13.72
C CYS A 214 3.82 15.11 -14.98
N GLU A 215 4.77 15.89 -15.50
CA GLU A 215 4.62 16.57 -16.79
C GLU A 215 4.58 15.58 -17.96
N GLU A 216 5.17 14.39 -17.79
CA GLU A 216 5.10 13.32 -18.77
C GLU A 216 3.66 12.76 -18.89
N PRO A 217 3.04 12.84 -20.08
CA PRO A 217 1.60 12.63 -20.25
C PRO A 217 1.15 11.20 -19.93
N ASP A 218 2.03 10.23 -20.20
CA ASP A 218 1.78 8.79 -20.06
C ASP A 218 2.39 8.19 -18.79
N LEU A 219 2.85 9.03 -17.85
CA LEU A 219 3.40 8.60 -16.57
C LEU A 219 2.40 8.81 -15.43
N PHE A 220 2.20 7.81 -14.59
CA PHE A 220 1.28 7.86 -13.44
C PHE A 220 2.00 7.39 -12.18
N PHE A 221 1.54 7.84 -11.02
CA PHE A 221 2.17 7.54 -9.74
C PHE A 221 1.16 6.95 -8.75
N ILE A 222 1.61 5.96 -7.98
CA ILE A 222 0.95 5.48 -6.77
C ILE A 222 1.99 5.55 -5.67
N VAL A 223 1.65 6.20 -4.56
CA VAL A 223 2.59 6.44 -3.47
C VAL A 223 2.04 5.78 -2.20
N VAL A 224 2.86 4.94 -1.56
CA VAL A 224 2.50 4.16 -0.38
C VAL A 224 3.54 4.44 0.70
N GLY A 225 3.10 4.78 1.91
CA GLY A 225 4.04 5.18 2.95
C GLY A 225 3.42 5.26 4.32
N LYS A 226 4.19 4.90 5.36
CA LYS A 226 3.87 5.24 6.75
C LYS A 226 4.15 6.72 6.88
N SER A 227 3.33 7.48 7.58
CA SER A 227 3.84 8.76 8.07
C SER A 227 3.00 9.23 9.25
N GLU A 228 3.67 9.31 10.41
CA GLU A 228 3.21 10.08 11.58
C GLU A 228 3.25 11.59 11.26
N GLY A 229 4.09 11.97 10.28
CA GLY A 229 4.18 13.31 9.68
C GLY A 229 3.03 13.70 8.73
N LEU A 230 2.00 12.88 8.50
CA LEU A 230 0.87 13.24 7.62
C LEU A 230 -0.08 14.31 8.20
N ASN A 231 0.18 14.75 9.44
CA ASN A 231 -0.33 16.03 9.93
C ASN A 231 0.32 17.25 9.23
N ILE A 232 1.31 17.05 8.34
CA ILE A 232 1.78 18.04 7.37
C ILE A 232 0.72 18.17 6.26
N TYR A 233 -0.48 18.54 6.68
CA TYR A 233 -1.62 18.87 5.84
C TYR A 233 -1.32 20.12 5.03
N ASN A 234 -1.68 20.08 3.74
CA ASN A 234 -1.86 21.19 2.80
C ASN A 234 -0.70 22.14 2.52
N TYR A 235 0.19 22.48 3.46
CA TYR A 235 1.24 23.46 3.22
C TYR A 235 2.30 22.94 2.23
N VAL A 236 2.70 21.68 2.35
CA VAL A 236 3.72 21.08 1.47
C VAL A 236 3.18 20.84 0.07
N ALA A 237 1.96 20.33 -0.02
CA ALA A 237 1.22 20.17 -1.26
C ALA A 237 0.90 21.53 -1.93
N SER A 238 0.57 22.57 -1.14
CA SER A 238 0.27 23.91 -1.67
C SER A 238 1.51 24.62 -2.21
N VAL A 239 2.67 24.46 -1.57
CA VAL A 239 3.96 25.01 -2.04
C VAL A 239 4.46 24.25 -3.27
N SER A 240 4.28 22.92 -3.32
CA SER A 240 4.80 22.07 -4.41
C SER A 240 3.85 21.95 -5.61
N ARG A 241 2.71 22.66 -5.59
CA ARG A 241 1.66 22.65 -6.64
C ARG A 241 1.08 21.27 -6.97
N VAL A 242 1.19 20.30 -6.06
CA VAL A 242 0.64 18.93 -6.22
C VAL A 242 -0.57 18.76 -5.31
N GLN A 243 -1.58 18.04 -5.76
CA GLN A 243 -2.69 17.57 -4.93
C GLN A 243 -2.45 16.10 -4.56
N LEU A 244 -2.11 15.84 -3.30
CA LEU A 244 -2.08 14.48 -2.76
C LEU A 244 -3.50 14.06 -2.38
N VAL A 245 -3.97 12.93 -2.90
CA VAL A 245 -5.28 12.36 -2.56
C VAL A 245 -5.06 11.13 -1.71
N PHE A 246 -5.42 11.24 -0.43
CA PHE A 246 -5.33 10.14 0.51
C PHE A 246 -6.40 9.10 0.22
N ILE A 247 -5.97 7.88 -0.06
CA ILE A 247 -6.81 6.72 -0.30
C ILE A 247 -6.56 5.73 0.85
N PRO A 248 -7.37 5.75 1.92
CA PRO A 248 -7.38 4.64 2.85
C PRO A 248 -7.84 3.39 2.08
N LEU A 249 -7.11 2.29 2.23
CA LEU A 249 -7.63 1.02 1.73
C LEU A 249 -8.70 0.55 2.69
N SER A 250 -9.79 0.06 2.14
CA SER A 250 -10.91 -0.46 2.90
C SER A 250 -10.46 -1.70 3.69
N PRO A 251 -11.00 -1.95 4.89
CA PRO A 251 -10.86 -3.26 5.50
C PRO A 251 -11.45 -4.35 4.59
N LEU A 252 -10.93 -5.58 4.72
CA LEU A 252 -11.46 -6.73 3.99
C LEU A 252 -12.87 -7.05 4.48
N GLU A 253 -13.74 -7.35 3.52
CA GLU A 253 -15.08 -7.84 3.80
C GLU A 253 -15.09 -9.36 4.01
N LYS A 254 -16.17 -9.89 4.58
CA LYS A 254 -16.32 -11.33 4.85
C LYS A 254 -16.03 -12.18 3.61
N HIS A 255 -16.58 -11.81 2.45
CA HIS A 255 -16.40 -12.56 1.21
C HIS A 255 -14.93 -12.60 0.77
N SER A 256 -14.18 -11.50 0.90
CA SER A 256 -12.75 -11.44 0.58
C SER A 256 -11.93 -12.29 1.55
N ILE A 257 -12.34 -12.38 2.82
CA ILE A 257 -11.72 -13.26 3.82
C ILE A 257 -12.00 -14.74 3.52
N VAL A 258 -13.21 -15.09 3.07
CA VAL A 258 -13.51 -16.46 2.62
C VAL A 258 -12.62 -16.82 1.45
N GLU A 259 -12.59 -15.99 0.41
CA GLU A 259 -11.74 -16.19 -0.77
C GLU A 259 -10.26 -16.37 -0.40
N HIS A 260 -9.79 -15.53 0.53
CA HIS A 260 -8.44 -15.62 1.10
C HIS A 260 -8.16 -17.02 1.69
N LEU A 261 -9.04 -17.52 2.55
CA LEU A 261 -8.90 -18.83 3.20
C LEU A 261 -8.97 -20.00 2.20
N GLU A 262 -9.72 -19.85 1.11
CA GLU A 262 -9.92 -20.87 0.09
C GLU A 262 -8.83 -20.90 -0.98
N LYS A 263 -8.08 -19.81 -1.15
CA LYS A 263 -7.00 -19.74 -2.14
C LYS A 263 -5.60 -19.79 -1.54
N SER A 264 -5.41 -19.34 -0.30
CA SER A 264 -4.11 -19.40 0.36
C SER A 264 -3.74 -20.83 0.74
N SER A 265 -2.54 -21.24 0.37
CA SER A 265 -1.92 -22.51 0.78
C SER A 265 -0.97 -22.30 1.96
N SER A 266 -0.98 -23.23 2.92
CA SER A 266 -0.03 -23.20 4.04
C SER A 266 1.27 -23.90 3.69
N PHE A 267 2.40 -23.32 4.11
CA PHE A 267 3.73 -23.92 3.95
C PHE A 267 4.11 -24.87 5.10
N LEU A 268 3.32 -24.92 6.17
CA LEU A 268 3.59 -25.77 7.34
C LEU A 268 3.28 -27.25 7.11
N PHE A 269 2.39 -27.55 6.16
CA PHE A 269 1.86 -28.89 5.96
C PHE A 269 2.33 -29.47 4.62
N PRO A 270 2.77 -30.74 4.56
CA PRO A 270 3.13 -31.40 3.32
C PRO A 270 1.99 -31.35 2.29
N GLY A 271 2.33 -31.10 1.02
CA GLY A 271 1.35 -30.96 -0.05
C GLY A 271 0.69 -29.57 -0.16
N SER A 272 1.05 -28.63 0.73
CA SER A 272 0.58 -27.25 0.73
C SER A 272 -0.95 -27.10 0.64
N PRO A 273 -1.73 -27.79 1.50
CA PRO A 273 -3.18 -27.71 1.50
C PRO A 273 -3.66 -26.28 1.77
N LYS A 274 -4.91 -26.01 1.37
CA LYS A 274 -5.52 -24.69 1.57
C LYS A 274 -5.71 -24.43 3.06
N VAL A 275 -5.65 -23.15 3.45
CA VAL A 275 -5.89 -22.74 4.85
C VAL A 275 -7.27 -23.20 5.33
N SER A 276 -8.28 -23.10 4.48
CA SER A 276 -9.63 -23.63 4.72
C SER A 276 -9.64 -25.14 4.99
N GLU A 277 -8.92 -25.94 4.21
CA GLU A 277 -8.83 -27.40 4.40
C GLU A 277 -8.17 -27.81 5.72
N ILE A 278 -7.29 -26.96 6.25
CA ILE A 278 -6.58 -27.22 7.51
C ILE A 278 -7.42 -26.83 8.73
N LEU A 279 -8.10 -25.68 8.66
CA LEU A 279 -8.78 -25.06 9.80
C LEU A 279 -10.28 -25.36 9.86
N CYS A 280 -10.92 -25.66 8.73
CA CYS A 280 -12.36 -25.88 8.63
C CYS A 280 -12.69 -27.38 8.51
N HIS A 281 -13.93 -27.74 8.81
CA HIS A 281 -14.47 -29.10 8.68
C HIS A 281 -16.01 -29.05 8.58
N GLU A 282 -16.68 -30.20 8.50
CA GLU A 282 -18.13 -30.28 8.23
C GLU A 282 -18.99 -29.42 9.19
N ASP A 283 -18.64 -29.41 10.49
CA ASP A 283 -19.37 -28.65 11.52
C ASP A 283 -18.85 -27.23 11.75
N PHE A 284 -17.82 -26.80 10.99
CA PHE A 284 -17.24 -25.47 11.11
C PHE A 284 -16.74 -24.97 9.75
N SER A 285 -17.58 -24.18 9.10
CA SER A 285 -17.41 -23.74 7.72
C SER A 285 -16.40 -22.61 7.57
N THR A 286 -15.88 -22.44 6.36
CA THR A 286 -15.01 -21.31 6.01
C THR A 286 -15.71 -19.96 6.16
N SER A 287 -17.02 -19.92 5.90
CA SER A 287 -17.86 -18.72 6.12
C SER A 287 -17.92 -18.33 7.61
N GLU A 288 -18.08 -19.30 8.50
CA GLU A 288 -18.10 -19.05 9.96
C GLU A 288 -16.74 -18.60 10.48
N LEU A 289 -15.65 -19.25 10.02
CA LEU A 289 -14.29 -18.80 10.35
C LEU A 289 -14.03 -17.37 9.86
N ALA A 290 -14.45 -17.04 8.64
CA ALA A 290 -14.28 -15.71 8.08
C ALA A 290 -15.03 -14.63 8.89
N GLU A 291 -16.22 -14.95 9.39
CA GLU A 291 -16.99 -14.04 10.25
C GLU A 291 -16.30 -13.78 11.58
N LEU A 292 -15.81 -14.83 12.24
CA LEU A 292 -15.06 -14.70 13.50
C LEU A 292 -13.74 -13.93 13.31
N LEU A 293 -13.04 -14.17 12.21
CA LEU A 293 -11.83 -13.42 11.86
C LEU A 293 -12.14 -11.96 11.55
N LEU A 294 -13.26 -11.68 10.87
CA LEU A 294 -13.72 -10.32 10.60
C LEU A 294 -14.03 -9.58 11.91
N GLU A 295 -14.78 -10.20 12.82
CA GLU A 295 -15.08 -9.64 14.15
C GLU A 295 -13.80 -9.35 14.96
N LEU A 296 -12.84 -10.28 14.94
CA LEU A 296 -11.59 -10.14 15.69
C LEU A 296 -10.66 -9.07 15.13
N THR A 297 -10.57 -8.99 13.80
CA THR A 297 -9.52 -8.19 13.12
C THR A 297 -10.04 -6.90 12.51
N GLY A 298 -11.36 -6.72 12.49
CA GLY A 298 -12.03 -5.64 11.77
C GLY A 298 -11.75 -5.66 10.27
N GLY A 299 -11.32 -6.79 9.70
CA GLY A 299 -10.93 -6.92 8.29
C GLY A 299 -9.55 -6.35 7.96
N VAL A 300 -8.75 -6.00 8.97
CA VAL A 300 -7.42 -5.42 8.76
C VAL A 300 -6.45 -6.49 8.25
N PRO A 301 -5.88 -6.36 7.03
CA PRO A 301 -5.09 -7.43 6.40
C PRO A 301 -3.96 -8.00 7.24
N ARG A 302 -3.14 -7.15 7.87
CA ARG A 302 -2.01 -7.62 8.67
C ARG A 302 -2.45 -8.33 9.96
N LEU A 303 -3.54 -7.88 10.58
CA LEU A 303 -4.10 -8.56 11.75
C LEU A 303 -4.71 -9.91 11.35
N LEU A 304 -5.43 -9.94 10.23
CA LEU A 304 -5.96 -11.17 9.65
C LEU A 304 -4.86 -12.20 9.39
N VAL A 305 -3.78 -11.78 8.72
CA VAL A 305 -2.65 -12.68 8.42
C VAL A 305 -2.02 -13.26 9.67
N ARG A 306 -1.87 -12.46 10.74
CA ARG A 306 -1.34 -12.94 12.02
C ARG A 306 -2.30 -13.87 12.73
N ALA A 307 -3.58 -13.53 12.78
CA ALA A 307 -4.60 -14.37 13.40
C ALA A 307 -4.63 -15.76 12.75
N ILE A 308 -4.67 -15.81 11.42
CA ILE A 308 -4.63 -17.06 10.65
C ILE A 308 -3.32 -17.80 10.88
N SER A 309 -2.17 -17.11 10.81
CA SER A 309 -0.87 -17.73 11.03
C SER A 309 -0.77 -18.38 12.42
N TYR A 310 -1.29 -17.71 13.44
CA TYR A 310 -1.34 -18.24 14.79
C TYR A 310 -2.22 -19.50 14.87
N LEU A 311 -3.41 -19.50 14.27
CA LEU A 311 -4.27 -20.70 14.23
C LEU A 311 -3.59 -21.88 13.56
N LEU A 312 -2.89 -21.65 12.45
CA LEU A 312 -2.15 -22.68 11.72
C LEU A 312 -0.99 -23.25 12.56
N LEU A 313 -0.23 -22.39 13.23
CA LEU A 313 0.82 -22.79 14.17
C LEU A 313 0.27 -23.61 15.34
N TYR A 314 -0.87 -23.17 15.89
CA TYR A 314 -1.55 -23.87 16.98
C TYR A 314 -2.01 -25.26 16.57
N LYS A 315 -2.62 -25.38 15.38
CA LYS A 315 -3.01 -26.67 14.77
C LYS A 315 -1.79 -27.57 14.53
N SER A 316 -0.71 -27.02 13.97
CA SER A 316 0.53 -27.77 13.72
C SER A 316 1.17 -28.32 15.00
N SER A 317 0.96 -27.65 16.13
CA SER A 317 1.49 -28.08 17.43
C SER A 317 0.57 -29.07 18.16
N ASN A 318 -0.66 -29.25 17.69
CA ASN A 318 -1.70 -30.05 18.34
C ASN A 318 -2.45 -30.93 17.32
N ASN A 319 -1.91 -32.12 17.01
CA ASN A 319 -2.41 -32.98 15.92
C ASN A 319 -3.90 -33.38 16.02
N ASN A 320 -4.48 -33.47 17.23
CA ASN A 320 -5.90 -33.80 17.44
C ASN A 320 -6.80 -32.57 17.58
N PHE A 321 -6.29 -31.37 17.32
CA PHE A 321 -7.04 -30.13 17.46
C PHE A 321 -8.07 -29.98 16.34
N LEU A 322 -9.33 -29.75 16.70
CA LEU A 322 -10.39 -29.34 15.78
C LEU A 322 -10.86 -27.95 16.19
N LEU A 323 -10.90 -27.04 15.23
CA LEU A 323 -11.29 -25.66 15.46
C LEU A 323 -12.82 -25.52 15.44
N SER A 324 -13.41 -25.26 16.59
CA SER A 324 -14.80 -24.85 16.76
C SER A 324 -14.90 -23.35 17.06
N LYS A 325 -16.12 -22.81 17.10
CA LYS A 325 -16.36 -21.43 17.54
C LYS A 325 -15.88 -21.19 18.98
N GLU A 326 -16.13 -22.10 19.92
CA GLU A 326 -15.69 -21.95 21.31
C GLU A 326 -14.16 -21.97 21.41
N THR A 327 -13.51 -22.93 20.74
CA THR A 327 -12.06 -23.05 20.79
C THR A 327 -11.37 -21.89 20.08
N PHE A 328 -11.92 -21.38 18.98
CA PHE A 328 -11.47 -20.12 18.37
C PHE A 328 -11.48 -18.99 19.38
N LEU A 329 -12.60 -18.78 20.07
CA LEU A 329 -12.73 -17.71 21.06
C LEU A 329 -11.76 -17.89 22.22
N ILE A 330 -11.55 -19.11 22.71
CA ILE A 330 -10.59 -19.39 23.80
C ILE A 330 -9.16 -19.04 23.35
N ILE A 331 -8.76 -19.49 22.16
CA ILE A 331 -7.42 -19.27 21.62
C ILE A 331 -7.20 -17.78 21.36
N MET A 332 -8.13 -17.13 20.67
CA MET A 332 -7.97 -15.74 20.23
C MET A 332 -8.08 -14.73 21.38
N ASN A 333 -8.81 -15.05 22.44
CA ASN A 333 -8.84 -14.24 23.67
C ASN A 333 -7.66 -14.52 24.62
N SER A 334 -6.77 -15.46 24.27
CA SER A 334 -5.59 -15.70 25.08
C SER A 334 -4.64 -14.49 25.04
N PHE A 335 -3.94 -14.28 26.16
CA PHE A 335 -2.91 -13.25 26.26
C PHE A 335 -1.78 -13.45 25.23
N LEU A 336 -1.52 -14.71 24.84
CA LEU A 336 -0.50 -15.05 23.86
C LEU A 336 -0.85 -14.56 22.46
N VAL A 337 -2.09 -14.74 22.01
CA VAL A 337 -2.56 -14.22 20.71
C VAL A 337 -2.58 -12.70 20.72
N THR A 338 -3.10 -12.11 21.80
CA THR A 338 -3.12 -10.65 21.95
C THR A 338 -1.70 -10.10 21.80
N ASN A 339 -0.70 -10.68 22.48
CA ASN A 339 0.69 -10.24 22.32
C ASN A 339 1.23 -10.50 20.91
N TYR A 340 0.99 -11.67 20.32
CA TYR A 340 1.47 -12.00 18.98
C TYR A 340 0.92 -11.02 17.90
N CYS A 341 -0.36 -10.65 18.01
CA CYS A 341 -1.02 -9.73 17.09
C CYS A 341 -0.70 -8.26 17.40
N VAL A 342 -0.68 -7.86 18.68
CA VAL A 342 -0.49 -6.46 19.11
C VAL A 342 0.98 -6.06 19.15
N ALA A 343 1.94 -6.99 19.31
CA ALA A 343 3.37 -6.67 19.39
C ALA A 343 3.86 -5.81 18.21
N THR A 344 3.35 -6.03 16.99
CA THR A 344 3.70 -5.19 15.83
C THR A 344 3.16 -3.77 15.86
N PHE A 345 2.10 -3.55 16.62
CA PHE A 345 1.53 -2.23 16.80
C PHE A 345 2.11 -1.56 18.04
N LEU A 346 2.80 -2.29 18.92
CA LEU A 346 3.32 -1.78 20.19
C LEU A 346 4.22 -0.55 20.02
N PRO A 347 5.17 -0.49 19.07
CA PRO A 347 5.95 0.74 18.84
C PRO A 347 5.05 1.94 18.52
N ARG A 348 3.98 1.72 17.75
CA ARG A 348 3.00 2.77 17.40
C ARG A 348 2.10 3.14 18.56
N LEU A 349 1.67 2.16 19.35
CA LEU A 349 0.87 2.41 20.56
C LEU A 349 1.67 3.22 21.58
N ILE A 350 2.99 3.01 21.63
CA ILE A 350 3.92 3.75 22.49
C ILE A 350 4.17 5.17 21.93
N SER A 351 4.25 5.35 20.60
CA SER A 351 4.43 6.67 19.96
C SER A 351 3.18 7.55 19.99
N LEU A 352 2.00 7.00 20.25
CA LEU A 352 0.78 7.78 20.45
C LEU A 352 0.96 8.84 21.57
N SER A 353 0.41 10.04 21.35
CA SER A 353 0.30 11.04 22.42
C SER A 353 -0.49 10.49 23.61
N GLU A 354 -0.23 10.99 24.81
CA GLU A 354 -0.92 10.52 26.02
C GLU A 354 -2.46 10.63 25.93
N GLN A 355 -2.98 11.64 25.23
CA GLN A 355 -4.42 11.73 24.93
C GLN A 355 -4.91 10.58 24.05
N ARG A 356 -4.16 10.23 22.99
CA ARG A 356 -4.52 9.12 22.09
C ARG A 356 -4.39 7.76 22.80
N LYS A 357 -3.41 7.59 23.68
CA LYS A 357 -3.30 6.39 24.55
C LYS A 357 -4.49 6.29 25.50
N ARG A 358 -4.93 7.39 26.10
CA ARG A 358 -6.13 7.43 26.97
C ARG A 358 -7.40 7.09 26.18
N LEU A 359 -7.59 7.68 25.00
CA LEU A 359 -8.72 7.38 24.13
C LEU A 359 -8.72 5.92 23.69
N LEU A 360 -7.57 5.39 23.28
CA LEU A 360 -7.43 3.98 22.93
C LEU A 360 -7.77 3.09 24.12
N ARG A 361 -7.24 3.38 25.32
CA ARG A 361 -7.61 2.64 26.55
C ARG A 361 -9.11 2.69 26.81
N MET A 362 -9.75 3.85 26.65
CA MET A 362 -11.21 3.97 26.77
C MET A 362 -11.93 3.11 25.73
N LEU A 363 -11.55 3.16 24.45
CA LEU A 363 -12.14 2.34 23.39
C LEU A 363 -11.91 0.83 23.61
N THR A 364 -10.73 0.44 24.11
CA THR A 364 -10.41 -0.93 24.48
C THR A 364 -11.24 -1.40 25.67
N LEU A 365 -11.43 -0.57 26.70
CA LEU A 365 -12.32 -0.89 27.82
C LEU A 365 -13.77 -1.00 27.34
N LEU A 366 -14.25 -0.07 26.53
CA LEU A 366 -15.62 -0.09 26.00
C LEU A 366 -15.91 -1.32 25.13
N SER A 367 -14.96 -1.72 24.28
CA SER A 367 -15.06 -2.94 23.47
C SER A 367 -14.99 -4.22 24.31
N LEU A 368 -14.09 -4.29 25.30
CA LEU A 368 -14.01 -5.42 26.24
C LEU A 368 -15.28 -5.57 27.10
N TYR A 369 -15.93 -4.47 27.46
CA TYR A 369 -17.18 -4.49 28.24
C TYR A 369 -18.46 -4.52 27.38
N ARG A 370 -18.35 -4.58 26.04
CA ARG A 370 -19.49 -4.56 25.09
C ARG A 370 -20.53 -3.47 25.39
N ILE A 371 -20.07 -2.30 25.84
CA ILE A 371 -20.97 -1.19 26.14
C ILE A 371 -21.41 -0.58 24.80
N ARG A 372 -22.68 -0.78 24.43
CA ARG A 372 -23.28 -0.09 23.26
C ARG A 372 -23.31 1.41 23.54
N PHE A 373 -22.68 2.18 22.67
CA PHE A 373 -22.91 3.61 22.55
C PHE A 373 -23.87 3.84 21.40
N ASP A 374 -25.10 4.25 21.71
CA ASP A 374 -25.91 4.98 20.74
C ASP A 374 -25.35 6.41 20.73
N PHE A 375 -24.74 6.81 19.61
CA PHE A 375 -24.42 8.22 19.41
C PHE A 375 -25.74 8.95 19.18
N ASP A 376 -26.20 9.69 20.19
CA ASP A 376 -27.27 10.65 20.02
C ASP A 376 -26.80 11.74 19.04
N GLU A 377 -27.40 11.79 17.86
CA GLU A 377 -27.06 12.75 16.79
C GLU A 377 -27.38 14.22 17.14
N THR A 378 -27.80 14.50 18.37
CA THR A 378 -28.31 15.81 18.79
C THR A 378 -27.28 16.73 19.45
N VAL A 379 -25.99 16.37 19.48
CA VAL A 379 -24.94 17.26 20.02
C VAL A 379 -24.14 17.88 18.87
N GLN A 380 -24.63 19.04 18.40
CA GLN A 380 -23.91 19.96 17.52
C GLN A 380 -22.92 20.83 18.28
#